data_AF-A0A673K0B1-F1
#
_entry.id   AF-A0A673K0B1-F1
#
_cell.length_a   1.000
_cell.length_b   1.000
_cell.length_c   1.000
_cell.angle_alpha   90.00
_cell.angle_beta   90.00
_cell.angle_gamma   90.00
#
_symmetry.space_group_name_H-M   'P 1'
#
loop_
_entity.id
_entity.type
_entity.pdbx_description
1 polymer ?
#
loop_
_entity_poly.entity_id
_entity_poly.type
_entity_poly.pdbx_seq_one_letter_code
_entity_poly.pdbx_strand_id
1 'polypeptide(L)' 'MSTLLLRAGVTCHQLANQDFLKVDPQSSEYKEVENVLLDPSCSGSGNCCRRPPQTDEENLPIM' A
#
# COMPACT_ATOMS: atom_id res chain seq x y z
N MET A 1 12.96 3.31 4.75
CA MET A 1 13.83 4.04 3.81
C MET A 1 12.94 4.64 2.71
N SER A 2 12.85 5.96 2.62
CA SER A 2 11.89 6.71 1.77
C SER A 2 12.41 6.92 0.33
N THR A 3 12.97 5.88 -0.30
CA THR A 3 13.78 6.04 -1.51
C THR A 3 13.04 6.71 -2.67
N LEU A 4 11.76 6.38 -2.90
CA LEU A 4 10.95 7.00 -3.95
C LEU A 4 10.59 8.45 -3.63
N LEU A 5 10.22 8.74 -2.37
CA LEU A 5 9.88 10.09 -1.92
C LEU A 5 11.10 11.03 -2.03
N LEU A 6 12.29 10.53 -1.66
CA LEU A 6 13.54 11.27 -1.78
C LEU A 6 13.87 11.56 -3.25
N ARG A 7 13.76 10.56 -4.15
CA ARG A 7 14.02 10.75 -5.58
C ARG A 7 13.04 11.71 -6.24
N ALA A 8 11.81 11.77 -5.76
CA ALA A 8 10.81 12.73 -6.20
C ALA A 8 10.98 14.12 -5.58
N GLY A 9 11.91 14.30 -4.63
CA GLY A 9 12.13 15.59 -3.95
C GLY A 9 11.03 15.98 -2.97
N VAL A 10 10.26 15.01 -2.45
CA VAL A 10 9.17 15.28 -1.50
C VAL A 10 9.73 15.69 -0.15
N THR A 11 9.34 16.87 0.33
CA THR A 11 9.77 17.43 1.62
C THR A 11 8.69 17.43 2.70
N CYS A 12 7.41 17.45 2.31
CA CYS A 12 6.26 17.47 3.21
C CYS A 12 5.63 16.08 3.38
N HIS A 13 6.32 15.17 4.07
CA HIS A 13 5.80 13.83 4.33
C HIS A 13 6.22 13.30 5.71
N GLN A 14 5.37 12.44 6.27
CA GLN A 14 5.69 11.64 7.44
C GLN A 14 5.38 10.18 7.11
N LEU A 15 6.35 9.29 7.36
CA LEU A 15 6.15 7.85 7.18
C LEU A 15 5.83 7.20 8.52
N ALA A 16 4.75 6.43 8.56
CA ALA A 16 4.38 5.58 9.68
C ALA A 16 4.28 4.13 9.21
N ASN A 17 5.03 3.23 9.87
CA ASN A 17 4.93 1.79 9.63
C ASN A 17 4.00 1.18 10.68
N GLN A 18 2.71 1.12 10.38
CA GLN A 18 1.68 0.63 11.30
C GLN A 18 0.51 0.00 10.54
N ASP A 19 -0.28 -0.80 11.25
CA ASP A 19 -1.54 -1.32 10.75
C ASP A 19 -2.56 -0.17 10.67
N PHE A 20 -3.00 0.15 9.45
CA PHE A 20 -3.96 1.23 9.20
C PHE A 20 -5.26 1.04 9.98
N LEU A 21 -5.71 -0.21 10.19
CA LEU A 21 -6.98 -0.50 10.90
C LEU A 21 -6.89 -0.27 12.42
N LYS A 22 -5.67 -0.12 12.96
CA LYS A 22 -5.43 0.15 14.39
C LYS A 22 -5.11 1.61 14.67
N VAL A 23 -5.08 2.46 13.64
CA VAL A 23 -4.88 3.90 13.78
C VAL A 23 -6.13 4.53 14.36
N ASP A 24 -5.97 5.34 15.41
CA ASP A 24 -7.05 6.15 15.94
C ASP A 24 -7.25 7.40 15.04
N PRO A 25 -8.36 7.50 14.29
CA PRO A 25 -8.62 8.65 13.44
C PRO A 25 -8.90 9.93 14.24
N GLN A 26 -9.18 9.83 15.55
CA GLN A 26 -9.40 10.98 16.44
C GLN A 26 -8.12 11.48 17.12
N SER A 27 -6.98 10.82 16.88
CA SER A 27 -5.69 11.29 17.38
C SER A 27 -5.41 12.72 16.92
N SER A 28 -4.81 13.52 17.80
CA SER A 28 -4.44 14.91 17.51
C SER A 28 -3.47 15.05 16.33
N GLU A 29 -2.74 13.98 16.00
CA GLU A 29 -1.87 13.89 14.82
C GLU A 29 -2.65 14.04 13.50
N TYR A 30 -3.89 13.56 13.44
CA TYR A 30 -4.71 13.55 12.23
C TYR A 30 -5.82 14.62 12.24
N LYS A 31 -5.86 15.49 13.26
CA LYS A 31 -6.93 16.49 13.45
C LYS A 31 -7.10 17.46 12.26
N GLU A 32 -6.03 17.70 11.50
CA GLU A 32 -6.00 18.63 10.35
C GLU A 32 -6.12 17.89 9.01
N VAL A 33 -6.30 16.57 9.02
CA VAL A 33 -6.47 15.76 7.80
C VAL A 33 -7.92 15.89 7.33
N GLU A 34 -8.12 16.56 6.20
CA GLU A 34 -9.45 16.77 5.61
C GLU A 34 -9.83 15.68 4.61
N ASN A 35 -8.85 15.04 3.96
CA ASN A 35 -9.06 14.10 2.87
C ASN A 35 -8.10 12.90 2.98
N VAL A 36 -8.57 11.72 2.59
CA VAL A 36 -7.78 10.49 2.55
C VAL A 36 -7.92 9.84 1.18
N LEU A 37 -6.78 9.46 0.61
CA LEU A 37 -6.72 8.53 -0.52
C LEU A 37 -6.42 7.13 0.02
N LEU A 38 -7.35 6.20 -0.18
CA LEU A 38 -7.20 4.81 0.24
C LEU A 38 -7.01 3.92 -0.99
N ASP A 39 -5.84 3.31 -1.11
CA ASP A 39 -5.54 2.23 -2.05
C ASP A 39 -5.39 0.93 -1.27
N PRO A 40 -6.50 0.22 -0.99
CA PRO A 40 -6.46 -0.98 -0.18
C PRO A 40 -5.85 -2.13 -0.99
N SER A 41 -5.21 -3.08 -0.29
CA SER A 41 -4.85 -4.35 -0.90
C SER A 41 -6.06 -4.96 -1.62
N CYS A 42 -5.86 -5.36 -2.88
CA CYS A 42 -6.90 -5.95 -3.71
C CYS A 42 -6.43 -7.29 -4.29
N SER A 43 -7.36 -8.08 -4.82
CA SER A 43 -7.02 -9.32 -5.54
C SER A 43 -6.27 -9.06 -6.86
N GLY A 44 -6.30 -7.81 -7.36
CA GLY A 44 -5.66 -7.34 -8.58
C GLY A 44 -6.22 -7.93 -9.88
N SER A 45 -7.47 -8.39 -9.87
CA SER A 45 -8.19 -8.88 -11.06
C SER A 45 -8.34 -7.84 -12.19
N GLY A 46 -8.26 -6.54 -11.86
CA GLY A 46 -8.25 -5.45 -12.85
C GLY A 46 -6.92 -5.27 -13.59
N ASN A 47 -5.84 -5.90 -13.12
CA ASN A 47 -4.49 -5.71 -13.65
C ASN A 47 -3.99 -6.93 -14.45
N CYS A 48 -4.88 -7.80 -14.94
CA CYS A 48 -4.53 -9.04 -15.65
C CYS A 48 -3.56 -8.82 -16.82
N CYS A 49 -3.70 -7.73 -17.58
CA CYS A 49 -2.81 -7.43 -18.72
C CYS A 49 -1.38 -7.04 -18.32
N ARG A 50 -1.13 -6.75 -17.03
CA ARG A 50 0.19 -6.33 -16.50
C ARG A 50 0.88 -7.43 -15.72
N ARG A 51 0.21 -8.57 -15.50
CA ARG A 51 0.82 -9.72 -14.82
C ARG A 51 1.59 -10.55 -15.84
N PRO A 52 2.81 -11.00 -15.52
CA PRO A 52 3.42 -12.08 -16.30
C PRO A 52 2.45 -13.29 -16.30
N PRO A 53 2.44 -14.10 -17.37
CA PRO A 53 1.58 -15.28 -17.44
C PRO A 53 1.76 -16.10 -16.17
N GLN A 54 0.64 -16.46 -15.52
CA GLN A 54 0.67 -17.36 -14.38
C GLN A 54 1.15 -18.71 -14.91
N THR A 55 2.39 -19.08 -14.60
CA THR A 55 2.82 -20.47 -14.74
C THR A 55 2.09 -21.27 -13.67
N ASP A 56 1.43 -22.36 -14.06
CA ASP A 56 0.58 -23.22 -13.23
C ASP A 56 1.31 -23.96 -12.07
N GLU A 57 2.45 -23.45 -11.61
CA GLU A 57 3.30 -24.03 -10.56
C GLU A 57 2.69 -23.89 -9.14
N GLU A 58 1.61 -23.12 -8.97
CA GLU A 58 0.94 -22.91 -7.67
C GLU A 58 -0.06 -24.03 -7.31
N ASN A 59 -0.28 -25.02 -8.19
CA ASN A 59 -1.16 -26.18 -7.97
C ASN A 59 -0.43 -27.53 -7.90
N LEU A 60 0.90 -27.54 -7.79
CA LEU A 60 1.60 -28.79 -7.52
C LEU A 60 1.33 -29.22 -6.07
N PRO A 61 0.75 -30.42 -5.84
CA PRO A 61 0.65 -30.94 -4.49
C PRO A 61 2.07 -31.05 -3.92
N ILE A 62 2.29 -30.47 -2.74
CA ILE A 62 3.53 -30.64 -1.99
C ILE A 62 3.72 -32.14 -1.79
N MET A 63 4.70 -32.71 -2.50
CA MET A 63 5.27 -34.03 -2.18
C MET A 63 6.13 -33.89 -0.92
#